data_AF-A0A950RW35-F1
#
_entry.id   AF-A0A950RW35-F1
#
_cell.length_a   1.000
_cell.length_b   1.000
_cell.length_c   1.000
_cell.angle_alpha   90.00
_cell.angle_beta   90.00
_cell.angle_gamma   90.00
#
_symmetry.space_group_name_H-M   'P 1'
#
loop_
_entity.id
_entity.type
_entity.pdbx_description
1 polymer ?
#
loop_
_entity_poly.entity_id
_entity_poly.type
_entity_poly.pdbx_seq_one_letter_code
_entity_poly.pdbx_strand_id
1 'polypeptide(L)'
;MTSASVAVPRSATPPVTWWMLLLRGIASVLIGVFLLTDPAATIVTLMIFLGVYWLIGGVLDLVTMFIDRTNAGWKAASGILGIVAGLALVRNPLWAGILLPALLVWIMGLLGLAIGLVQLVHALRGGGWGIGILGAVSIIFGLLLLGNPIVTAIVLIPVVGVWAVIGGVVEMIYSFRLRTA
;
A
#
# COMPACT_ATOMS: atom_id res chain seq x y z
N MET A 1 -28.43 -22.08 45.51
CA MET A 1 -28.24 -22.21 44.05
C MET A 1 -28.89 -21.00 43.39
N THR A 2 -28.11 -19.93 43.18
CA THR A 2 -28.57 -18.69 42.53
C THR A 2 -27.61 -18.40 41.39
N SER A 3 -28.07 -18.65 40.17
CA SER A 3 -27.33 -18.40 38.94
C SER A 3 -27.23 -16.90 38.67
N ALA A 4 -26.11 -16.30 39.03
CA ALA A 4 -25.74 -14.97 38.58
C ALA A 4 -25.43 -15.03 37.07
N SER A 5 -26.36 -14.55 36.25
CA SER A 5 -26.14 -14.34 34.82
C SER A 5 -25.13 -13.22 34.63
N VAL A 6 -23.87 -13.59 34.36
CA VAL A 6 -22.83 -12.66 33.95
C VAL A 6 -23.23 -12.07 32.61
N ALA A 7 -23.67 -10.81 32.61
CA ALA A 7 -23.95 -10.05 31.40
C ALA A 7 -22.63 -9.86 30.63
N VAL A 8 -22.51 -10.49 29.46
CA VAL A 8 -21.40 -10.27 28.55
C VAL A 8 -21.51 -8.84 28.00
N PRO A 9 -20.53 -7.96 28.21
CA PRO A 9 -20.54 -6.64 27.58
C PRO A 9 -20.44 -6.83 26.07
N ARG A 10 -21.46 -6.36 25.33
CA ARG A 10 -21.40 -6.30 23.87
C ARG A 10 -20.30 -5.33 23.50
N SER A 11 -19.21 -5.83 22.93
CA SER A 11 -18.19 -4.98 22.30
C SER A 11 -18.88 -4.14 21.23
N ALA A 12 -19.04 -2.85 21.50
CA ALA A 12 -19.50 -1.90 20.50
C ALA A 12 -18.36 -1.71 19.48
N THR A 13 -18.25 -2.62 18.51
CA THR A 13 -17.56 -2.30 17.27
C THR A 13 -18.35 -1.15 16.64
N PRO A 14 -17.75 0.04 16.42
CA PRO A 14 -18.45 1.09 15.70
C PRO A 14 -18.88 0.50 14.35
N PRO A 15 -20.18 0.52 13.99
CA PRO A 15 -20.62 -0.01 12.73
C PRO A 15 -19.87 0.75 11.64
N VAL A 16 -19.09 0.03 10.82
CA VAL A 16 -18.51 0.58 9.59
C VAL A 16 -19.66 1.25 8.85
N THR A 17 -19.63 2.58 8.81
CA THR A 17 -20.81 3.31 8.40
C THR A 17 -20.98 3.10 6.91
N TRP A 18 -22.16 2.65 6.49
CA TRP A 18 -22.45 2.27 5.09
C TRP A 18 -21.98 3.32 4.07
N TRP A 19 -22.09 4.61 4.43
CA TRP A 19 -21.62 5.73 3.59
C TRP A 19 -20.11 5.75 3.39
N MET A 20 -19.32 5.39 4.41
CA MET A 20 -17.86 5.33 4.36
C MET A 20 -17.41 4.19 3.43
N LEU A 21 -18.09 3.05 3.50
CA LEU A 21 -17.83 1.91 2.62
C LEU A 21 -18.20 2.23 1.17
N LEU A 22 -19.32 2.94 0.94
CA LEU A 22 -19.74 3.37 -0.38
C LEU A 22 -18.75 4.38 -1.00
N LEU A 23 -18.31 5.38 -0.23
CA LEU A 23 -17.30 6.35 -0.67
C LEU A 23 -15.95 5.68 -1.00
N ARG A 24 -15.52 4.72 -0.19
CA ARG A 24 -14.31 3.93 -0.43
C ARG A 24 -14.42 3.06 -1.68
N GLY A 25 -15.58 2.43 -1.91
CA GLY A 25 -15.87 1.67 -3.12
C GLY A 25 -15.82 2.55 -4.38
N ILE A 26 -16.46 3.72 -4.35
CA ILE A 26 -16.42 4.67 -5.47
C ILE A 26 -14.97 5.14 -5.73
N ALA A 27 -14.25 5.53 -4.68
CA ALA A 27 -12.86 5.99 -4.82
C ALA A 27 -11.96 4.91 -5.42
N SER A 28 -12.08 3.65 -4.98
CA SER A 28 -11.28 2.54 -5.51
C SER A 28 -11.63 2.20 -6.96
N VAL A 29 -12.91 2.24 -7.36
CA VAL A 29 -13.29 2.10 -8.77
C VAL A 29 -12.72 3.22 -9.62
N LEU A 30 -12.83 4.47 -9.19
CA LEU A 30 -12.26 5.61 -9.93
C LEU A 30 -10.76 5.46 -10.11
N ILE A 31 -10.03 5.16 -9.04
CA ILE A 31 -8.58 4.92 -9.09
C ILE A 31 -8.26 3.75 -10.04
N GLY A 32 -9.02 2.65 -9.96
CA GLY A 32 -8.83 1.48 -10.81
C GLY A 32 -9.04 1.79 -12.28
N VAL A 33 -10.10 2.54 -12.63
CA VAL A 33 -10.37 2.98 -14.00
C VAL A 33 -9.27 3.91 -14.50
N PHE A 34 -8.84 4.87 -13.69
CA PHE A 34 -7.75 5.79 -14.02
C PHE A 34 -6.42 5.06 -14.26
N LEU A 35 -6.10 4.04 -13.45
CA LEU A 35 -4.93 3.18 -13.65
C LEU A 35 -4.96 2.42 -14.98
N LEU A 36 -6.14 2.07 -15.48
CA LEU A 36 -6.32 1.31 -16.71
C LEU A 36 -6.34 2.21 -17.96
N THR A 37 -6.79 3.46 -17.85
CA THR A 37 -6.89 4.39 -18.98
C THR A 37 -5.64 5.23 -19.16
N ASP A 38 -5.13 5.84 -18.10
CA ASP A 38 -3.90 6.64 -18.11
C ASP A 38 -3.10 6.42 -16.81
N PRO A 39 -2.30 5.34 -16.78
CA PRO A 39 -1.49 5.02 -15.62
C PRO A 39 -0.47 6.12 -15.31
N ALA A 40 0.05 6.82 -16.32
CA ALA A 40 1.03 7.88 -16.14
C ALA A 40 0.42 9.09 -15.43
N ALA A 41 -0.75 9.57 -15.88
CA ALA A 41 -1.46 10.66 -15.23
C ALA A 41 -1.88 10.31 -13.80
N THR A 42 -2.28 9.05 -13.57
CA THR A 42 -2.65 8.60 -12.22
C THR A 42 -1.46 8.59 -11.29
N ILE A 43 -0.31 8.07 -11.73
CA ILE A 43 0.94 8.10 -10.97
C ILE A 43 1.34 9.54 -10.66
N VAL A 44 1.32 10.44 -11.64
CA VAL A 44 1.64 11.87 -11.45
C VAL A 44 0.74 12.50 -10.40
N THR A 45 -0.57 12.26 -10.49
CA THR A 45 -1.55 12.79 -9.52
C THR A 45 -1.25 12.27 -8.12
N LEU A 46 -1.04 10.96 -7.97
CA LEU A 46 -0.69 10.35 -6.68
C LEU A 46 0.63 10.90 -6.12
N MET A 47 1.64 11.15 -6.97
CA MET A 47 2.91 11.75 -6.54
C MET A 47 2.74 13.19 -6.05
N ILE A 48 1.87 13.98 -6.68
CA ILE A 48 1.56 15.35 -6.22
C ILE A 48 0.88 15.31 -4.86
N PHE A 49 -0.15 14.47 -4.71
CA PHE A 49 -0.84 14.28 -3.42
C PHE A 49 0.11 13.81 -2.32
N LEU A 50 0.97 12.83 -2.64
CA LEU A 50 1.99 12.32 -1.72
C LEU A 50 3.02 13.40 -1.35
N GLY A 51 3.45 14.21 -2.33
CA GLY A 51 4.38 15.30 -2.12
C GLY A 51 3.80 16.37 -1.18
N VAL A 52 2.54 16.77 -1.40
CA VAL A 52 1.83 17.70 -0.52
C VAL A 52 1.65 17.12 0.89
N TYR A 53 1.31 15.82 0.99
CA TYR A 53 1.20 15.14 2.27
C TYR A 53 2.54 15.13 3.05
N TRP A 54 3.65 14.86 2.38
CA TRP A 54 4.99 14.91 2.99
C TRP A 54 5.43 16.32 3.36
N LEU A 55 5.06 17.34 2.57
CA LEU A 55 5.29 18.74 2.92
C LEU A 55 4.57 19.12 4.21
N ILE A 56 3.27 18.78 4.32
CA ILE A 56 2.47 19.08 5.52
C ILE A 56 3.03 18.33 6.72
N GLY A 57 3.29 17.02 6.59
CA GLY A 57 3.87 16.21 7.65
C GLY A 57 5.23 16.73 8.12
N GLY A 58 6.10 17.11 7.18
CA GLY A 58 7.41 17.65 7.50
C GLY A 58 7.34 18.99 8.24
N VAL A 59 6.41 19.88 7.86
CA VAL A 59 6.16 21.12 8.60
C VAL A 59 5.63 20.82 10.02
N LEU A 60 4.71 19.88 10.16
CA LEU A 60 4.17 19.48 11.47
C LEU A 60 5.24 18.88 12.38
N ASP A 61 6.14 18.04 11.85
CA ASP A 61 7.27 17.48 12.60
C ASP A 61 8.22 18.58 13.11
N LEU A 62 8.50 19.59 12.29
CA LEU A 62 9.29 20.75 12.71
C LEU A 62 8.57 21.57 13.79
N VAL A 63 7.27 21.79 13.67
CA VAL A 63 6.48 22.52 14.69
C VAL A 63 6.43 21.74 16.00
N THR A 64 6.16 20.44 15.93
CA THR A 64 6.05 19.58 17.13
C THR A 64 7.38 19.37 17.84
N MET A 65 8.52 19.55 17.16
CA MET A 65 9.85 19.61 17.80
C MET A 65 9.94 20.73 18.84
N PHE A 66 9.27 21.86 18.63
CA PHE A 66 9.24 22.97 19.58
C PHE A 66 8.25 22.77 20.72
N ILE A 67 7.20 21.97 20.51
CA ILE A 67 6.16 21.67 21.50
C ILE A 67 6.61 20.54 22.43
N ASP A 68 7.18 19.47 21.87
CA ASP A 68 7.65 18.30 22.60
C ASP A 68 9.07 17.94 22.15
N ARG A 69 10.03 18.12 23.07
CA ARG A 69 11.45 17.86 22.81
C ARG A 69 11.83 16.38 22.84
N THR A 70 10.89 15.49 23.14
CA THR A 70 11.12 14.04 23.05
C THR A 70 11.45 13.69 21.60
N ASN A 71 12.63 13.09 21.38
CA ASN A 71 13.16 12.77 20.05
C ASN A 71 13.28 13.99 19.10
N ALA A 72 13.56 15.19 19.63
CA ALA A 72 13.65 16.42 18.84
C ALA A 72 14.59 16.32 17.64
N GLY A 73 15.75 15.65 17.78
CA GLY A 73 16.68 15.43 16.66
C GLY A 73 16.07 14.56 15.55
N TRP A 74 15.27 13.57 15.91
CA TRP A 74 14.55 12.72 14.95
C TRP A 74 13.43 13.50 14.25
N LYS A 75 12.64 14.30 15.01
CA LYS A 75 11.60 15.18 14.45
C LYS A 75 12.17 16.23 13.50
N ALA A 76 13.35 16.79 13.82
CA ALA A 76 14.05 17.70 12.93
C ALA A 76 14.47 17.00 11.63
N ALA A 77 15.06 15.80 11.74
CA ALA A 77 15.49 15.03 10.60
C ALA A 77 14.32 14.60 9.71
N SER A 78 13.24 14.04 10.29
CA SER A 78 12.02 13.66 9.56
C SER A 78 11.31 14.86 8.95
N GLY A 79 11.29 15.98 9.67
CA GLY A 79 10.72 17.24 9.21
C GLY A 79 11.42 17.79 7.98
N ILE A 80 12.75 17.92 8.04
CA ILE A 80 13.58 18.38 6.91
C ILE A 80 13.47 17.39 5.74
N LEU A 81 13.60 16.09 5.99
CA LEU A 81 13.47 15.06 4.95
C LEU A 81 12.10 15.10 4.28
N GLY A 82 11.02 15.20 5.07
CA GLY A 82 9.65 15.29 4.57
C GLY A 82 9.44 16.52 3.70
N ILE A 83 9.97 17.67 4.08
CA ILE A 83 9.89 18.90 3.27
C ILE A 83 10.69 18.75 1.98
N VAL A 84 11.95 18.32 2.06
CA VAL A 84 12.83 18.18 0.89
C VAL A 84 12.26 17.18 -0.10
N ALA A 85 11.84 16.02 0.38
CA ALA A 85 11.29 14.99 -0.49
C ALA A 85 9.90 15.36 -0.99
N GLY A 86 9.03 15.95 -0.16
CA GLY A 86 7.74 16.48 -0.60
C GLY A 86 7.88 17.52 -1.72
N LEU A 87 8.83 18.45 -1.58
CA LEU A 87 9.17 19.43 -2.61
C LEU A 87 9.74 18.77 -3.87
N ALA A 88 10.59 17.75 -3.71
CA ALA A 88 11.14 17.00 -4.83
C ALA A 88 10.04 16.29 -5.65
N LEU A 89 9.06 15.68 -4.97
CA LEU A 89 7.90 15.03 -5.59
C LEU A 89 7.04 16.02 -6.38
N VAL A 90 6.74 17.18 -5.80
CA VAL A 90 5.90 18.21 -6.45
C VAL A 90 6.61 18.87 -7.64
N ARG A 91 7.93 19.09 -7.55
CA ARG A 91 8.70 19.73 -8.64
C ARG A 91 8.89 18.82 -9.84
N ASN A 92 9.17 17.54 -9.62
CA ASN A 92 9.46 16.59 -10.69
C ASN A 92 8.61 15.33 -10.57
N PRO A 93 7.28 15.45 -10.71
CA PRO A 93 6.37 14.32 -10.46
C PRO A 93 6.57 13.18 -11.46
N LEU A 94 7.06 13.47 -12.68
CA LEU A 94 7.38 12.45 -13.68
C LEU A 94 8.57 11.58 -13.24
N TRP A 95 9.66 12.20 -12.77
CA TRP A 95 10.82 11.45 -12.28
C TRP A 95 10.50 10.68 -11.00
N ALA A 96 9.79 11.30 -10.06
CA ALA A 96 9.35 10.66 -8.84
C ALA A 96 8.42 9.46 -9.13
N GLY A 97 7.52 9.63 -10.11
CA GLY A 97 6.60 8.58 -10.57
C GLY A 97 7.28 7.37 -11.20
N ILE A 98 8.53 7.49 -11.63
CA ILE A 98 9.34 6.35 -12.11
C ILE A 98 10.17 5.77 -10.96
N LEU A 99 10.89 6.63 -10.23
CA LEU A 99 11.82 6.23 -9.18
C LEU A 99 11.14 5.49 -8.03
N LEU A 100 10.03 6.01 -7.51
CA LEU A 100 9.37 5.44 -6.33
C LEU A 100 8.77 4.05 -6.62
N PRO A 101 7.96 3.85 -7.68
CA PRO A 101 7.50 2.51 -8.04
C PRO A 101 8.64 1.56 -8.40
N ALA A 102 9.70 2.04 -9.08
CA ALA A 102 10.88 1.22 -9.36
C ALA A 102 11.55 0.78 -8.05
N LEU A 103 11.73 1.66 -7.09
CA LEU A 103 12.33 1.32 -5.79
C LEU A 103 11.48 0.29 -5.03
N LEU A 104 10.15 0.41 -5.07
CA LEU A 104 9.25 -0.61 -4.52
C LEU A 104 9.40 -1.95 -5.24
N VAL A 105 9.48 -1.95 -6.58
CA VAL A 105 9.71 -3.15 -7.39
C VAL A 105 11.05 -3.81 -7.03
N TRP A 106 12.10 -3.02 -6.80
CA TRP A 106 13.40 -3.54 -6.37
C TRP A 106 13.33 -4.19 -4.99
N ILE A 107 12.67 -3.55 -4.03
CA ILE A 107 12.46 -4.12 -2.69
C ILE A 107 11.67 -5.42 -2.80
N MET A 108 10.56 -5.43 -3.55
CA MET A 108 9.75 -6.63 -3.77
C MET A 108 10.53 -7.73 -4.49
N GLY A 109 11.40 -7.38 -5.43
CA GLY A 109 12.26 -8.32 -6.14
C GLY A 109 13.28 -8.97 -5.21
N LEU A 110 13.97 -8.16 -4.41
CA LEU A 110 14.93 -8.63 -3.42
C LEU A 110 14.27 -9.53 -2.36
N LEU A 111 13.09 -9.13 -1.86
CA LEU A 111 12.31 -9.92 -0.93
C LEU A 111 11.82 -11.23 -1.57
N GLY A 112 11.35 -11.19 -2.82
CA GLY A 112 10.91 -12.36 -3.58
C GLY A 112 12.04 -13.38 -3.78
N LEU A 113 13.26 -12.91 -4.04
CA LEU A 113 14.45 -13.75 -4.06
C LEU A 113 14.74 -14.37 -2.70
N ALA A 114 14.74 -13.58 -1.63
CA ALA A 114 15.00 -14.07 -0.29
C ALA A 114 13.97 -15.13 0.15
N ILE A 115 12.69 -14.83 -0.05
CA ILE A 115 11.57 -15.74 0.25
C ILE A 115 11.68 -17.00 -0.60
N GLY A 116 11.97 -16.87 -1.89
CA GLY A 116 12.10 -17.99 -2.80
C GLY A 116 13.25 -18.92 -2.43
N LEU A 117 14.39 -18.37 -2.02
CA LEU A 117 15.53 -19.13 -1.52
C LEU A 117 15.19 -19.88 -0.23
N VAL A 118 14.54 -19.21 0.72
CA VAL A 118 14.09 -19.83 1.98
C VAL A 118 13.11 -20.97 1.71
N GLN A 119 12.16 -20.79 0.80
CA GLN A 119 11.21 -21.85 0.41
C GLN A 119 11.90 -23.03 -0.27
N LEU A 120 12.88 -22.76 -1.15
CA LEU A 120 13.66 -23.81 -1.79
C LEU A 120 14.43 -24.65 -0.76
N VAL A 121 15.06 -24.00 0.23
CA VAL A 121 15.73 -24.70 1.34
C VAL A 121 14.76 -25.54 2.16
N HIS A 122 13.55 -25.03 2.46
CA HIS A 122 12.53 -25.80 3.16
C HIS A 122 12.03 -27.01 2.35
N ALA A 123 11.90 -26.87 1.03
CA ALA A 123 11.49 -27.97 0.15
C ALA A 123 12.52 -29.12 0.19
N LEU A 124 13.82 -28.78 0.16
CA LEU A 124 14.91 -29.76 0.29
C LEU A 124 14.97 -30.43 1.67
N ARG A 125 14.45 -29.78 2.72
CA ARG A 125 14.37 -30.31 4.09
C ARG A 125 13.09 -31.11 4.38
N GLY A 126 12.31 -31.45 3.36
CA GLY A 126 11.10 -32.27 3.49
C GLY A 126 9.79 -31.49 3.55
N GLY A 127 9.78 -30.20 3.23
CA GLY A 127 8.57 -29.35 3.19
C GLY A 127 7.56 -29.70 2.08
N GLY A 128 7.85 -30.71 1.25
CA GLY A 128 7.00 -31.15 0.15
C GLY A 128 7.22 -30.38 -1.15
N TRP A 129 6.88 -31.03 -2.26
CA TRP A 129 7.12 -30.52 -3.63
C TRP A 129 6.43 -29.19 -3.91
N GLY A 130 5.27 -28.93 -3.28
CA GLY A 130 4.52 -27.69 -3.43
C GLY A 130 5.32 -26.45 -2.99
N ILE A 131 6.05 -26.54 -1.87
CA ILE A 131 6.87 -25.42 -1.38
C ILE A 131 8.07 -25.17 -2.30
N GLY A 132 8.61 -26.23 -2.92
CA GLY A 132 9.72 -26.11 -3.87
C GLY A 132 9.33 -25.37 -5.15
N ILE A 133 8.16 -25.70 -5.71
CA ILE A 133 7.61 -25.01 -6.90
C ILE A 133 7.33 -23.54 -6.56
N LEU A 134 6.70 -23.28 -5.41
CA LEU A 134 6.39 -21.92 -4.98
C LEU A 134 7.66 -21.09 -4.78
N GLY A 135 8.71 -21.70 -4.22
CA GLY A 135 10.04 -21.10 -4.10
C GLY A 135 10.68 -20.77 -5.45
N ALA A 136 10.67 -21.71 -6.39
CA ALA A 136 11.20 -21.50 -7.74
C ALA A 136 10.44 -20.37 -8.48
N VAL A 137 9.12 -20.35 -8.39
CA VAL A 137 8.28 -19.28 -8.96
C VAL A 137 8.62 -17.92 -8.33
N SER A 138 8.79 -17.86 -7.01
CA SER A 138 9.18 -16.63 -6.31
C SER A 138 10.57 -16.13 -6.72
N ILE A 139 11.54 -17.03 -6.96
CA ILE A 139 12.87 -16.66 -7.46
C ILE A 139 12.76 -16.09 -8.88
N ILE A 140 12.03 -16.75 -9.77
CA ILE A 140 11.82 -16.28 -11.15
C ILE A 140 11.15 -14.90 -11.12
N PHE A 141 10.12 -14.73 -10.31
CA PHE A 141 9.42 -13.45 -10.16
C PHE A 141 10.34 -12.37 -9.60
N GLY A 142 11.15 -12.68 -8.59
CA GLY A 142 12.15 -11.79 -8.02
C GLY A 142 13.21 -11.35 -9.03
N LEU A 143 13.71 -12.29 -9.85
CA LEU A 143 14.65 -11.98 -10.94
C LEU A 143 14.00 -11.11 -12.03
N LEU A 144 12.75 -11.36 -12.38
CA LEU A 144 12.02 -10.55 -13.37
C LEU A 144 11.83 -9.11 -12.87
N LEU A 145 11.47 -8.93 -11.60
CA LEU A 145 11.34 -7.62 -10.96
C LEU A 145 12.67 -6.84 -10.96
N LEU A 146 13.80 -7.51 -10.73
CA LEU A 146 15.12 -6.89 -10.67
C LEU A 146 15.72 -6.62 -12.06
N GLY A 147 15.44 -7.48 -13.04
CA GLY A 147 16.01 -7.39 -14.39
C GLY A 147 15.48 -6.19 -15.19
N ASN A 148 14.19 -5.87 -15.06
CA ASN A 148 13.63 -4.69 -15.72
C ASN A 148 12.43 -4.12 -14.93
N PRO A 149 12.67 -3.22 -13.95
CA PRO A 149 11.62 -2.71 -13.08
C PRO A 149 10.55 -1.91 -13.83
N ILE A 150 10.92 -1.27 -14.95
CA ILE A 150 9.99 -0.47 -15.76
C ILE A 150 8.98 -1.39 -16.43
N VAL A 151 9.45 -2.45 -17.09
CA VAL A 151 8.57 -3.44 -17.73
C VAL A 151 7.70 -4.13 -16.68
N THR A 152 8.25 -4.48 -15.53
CA THR A 152 7.46 -5.11 -14.47
C THR A 152 6.39 -4.17 -13.92
N ALA A 153 6.70 -2.89 -13.72
CA ALA A 153 5.70 -1.91 -13.31
C ALA A 153 4.56 -1.79 -14.33
N ILE A 154 4.87 -1.72 -15.63
CA ILE A 154 3.86 -1.64 -16.70
C ILE A 154 2.94 -2.86 -16.68
N VAL A 155 3.46 -4.06 -16.39
CA VAL A 155 2.66 -5.29 -16.32
C VAL A 155 1.80 -5.35 -15.04
N LEU A 156 2.32 -4.85 -13.91
CA LEU A 156 1.63 -4.90 -12.63
C LEU A 156 0.51 -3.86 -12.52
N ILE A 157 0.66 -2.69 -13.13
CA ILE A 157 -0.34 -1.61 -13.06
C ILE A 157 -1.75 -2.06 -13.50
N PRO A 158 -1.96 -2.70 -14.67
CA PRO A 158 -3.29 -3.15 -15.07
C PRO A 158 -3.83 -4.27 -14.17
N VAL A 159 -2.96 -5.14 -13.64
CA VAL A 159 -3.38 -6.16 -12.67
C VAL A 159 -3.95 -5.49 -11.42
N VAL A 160 -3.24 -4.49 -10.88
CA VAL A 160 -3.71 -3.69 -9.73
C VAL A 160 -4.98 -2.93 -10.06
N GLY A 161 -5.06 -2.33 -11.26
CA GLY A 161 -6.24 -1.60 -11.73
C GLY A 161 -7.49 -2.49 -11.79
N VAL A 162 -7.39 -3.68 -12.38
CA VAL A 162 -8.49 -4.66 -12.45
C VAL A 162 -8.93 -5.09 -11.05
N TRP A 163 -7.99 -5.43 -10.17
CA TRP A 163 -8.31 -5.80 -8.78
C TRP A 163 -8.96 -4.66 -8.00
N ALA A 164 -8.51 -3.41 -8.21
CA ALA A 164 -9.10 -2.23 -7.59
C ALA A 164 -10.53 -2.00 -8.05
N VAL A 165 -10.83 -2.17 -9.35
CA VAL A 165 -12.19 -2.07 -9.88
C VAL A 165 -13.08 -3.18 -9.31
N ILE A 166 -12.62 -4.44 -9.32
CA ILE A 166 -13.39 -5.58 -8.79
C ILE A 166 -13.68 -5.36 -7.30
N GLY A 167 -12.65 -5.05 -6.51
CA GLY A 167 -12.79 -4.80 -5.08
C GLY A 167 -13.72 -3.63 -4.78
N GLY A 168 -13.60 -2.54 -5.52
CA GLY A 168 -14.46 -1.36 -5.36
C GLY A 168 -15.92 -1.63 -5.68
N VAL A 169 -16.21 -2.37 -6.76
CA VAL A 169 -17.58 -2.81 -7.09
C VAL A 169 -18.16 -3.69 -5.98
N VAL A 170 -17.36 -4.62 -5.46
CA VAL A 170 -17.77 -5.50 -4.36
C VAL A 170 -18.08 -4.69 -3.09
N GLU A 171 -17.23 -3.74 -2.70
CA GLU A 171 -17.47 -2.84 -1.56
C GLU A 171 -18.74 -2.01 -1.76
N MET A 172 -18.97 -1.51 -2.97
CA MET A 172 -20.18 -0.78 -3.32
C MET A 172 -21.43 -1.65 -3.09
N ILE A 173 -21.41 -2.92 -3.53
CA ILE A 173 -22.51 -3.87 -3.30
C ILE A 173 -22.73 -4.13 -1.81
N TYR A 174 -21.67 -4.35 -1.03
CA TYR A 174 -21.78 -4.59 0.42
C TYR A 174 -22.30 -3.36 1.18
N SER A 175 -21.97 -2.14 0.73
CA SER A 175 -22.45 -0.91 1.35
C SER A 175 -23.98 -0.81 1.34
N PHE A 176 -24.62 -1.24 0.24
CA PHE A 176 -26.08 -1.27 0.15
C PHE A 176 -26.68 -2.34 1.05
N ARG A 177 -26.01 -3.50 1.21
CA ARG A 177 -26.47 -4.55 2.14
C ARG A 177 -26.43 -4.09 3.60
N LEU A 178 -25.40 -3.33 3.99
CA LEU A 178 -25.26 -2.74 5.32
C LEU A 178 -26.28 -1.63 5.61
N ARG A 179 -26.80 -0.95 4.58
CA ARG A 179 -27.88 0.03 4.74
C ARG A 179 -29.24 -0.65 4.98
N THR A 180 -29.41 -1.88 4.50
CA THR A 180 -30.68 -2.62 4.57
C THR A 180 -30.80 -3.54 5.80
N ALA A 181 -29.68 -3.82 6.49
CA ALA A 181 -29.64 -4.60 7.74
C ALA A 181 -29.88 -3.71 8.97
#